data_AF-A0A371NE62-F1
#
_entry.id   AF-A0A371NE62-F1
#
_cell.length_a   1.000
_cell.length_b   1.000
_cell.length_c   1.000
_cell.angle_alpha   90.00
_cell.angle_beta   90.00
_cell.angle_gamma   90.00
#
_symmetry.space_group_name_H-M   'P 1'
#
loop_
_entity.id
_entity.type
_entity.pdbx_description
1 polymer ?
#
loop_
_entity_poly.entity_id
_entity_poly.type
_entity_poly.pdbx_seq_one_letter_code
_entity_poly.pdbx_strand_id
1 'polypeptide(L)'
;MKSETKSRSREKNEMKISITIKAEYESREEAEIMKRVLEPDNTSFVESEIQGSEVRFTTEADSIGTALNTADDLIFSEMMAEKMMILNESDSKDKR
;
A
#
# COMPACT_ATOMS: atom_id res chain seq x y z
N MET A 1 42.70 -33.83 -21.26
CA MET A 1 42.16 -32.49 -21.58
C MET A 1 41.08 -32.17 -20.56
N LYS A 2 41.30 -31.13 -19.74
CA LYS A 2 40.30 -30.65 -18.77
C LYS A 2 39.41 -29.64 -19.48
N SER A 3 38.08 -29.79 -19.37
CA SER A 3 37.15 -28.70 -19.65
C SER A 3 36.00 -28.79 -18.66
N GLU A 4 36.28 -28.35 -17.42
CA GLU A 4 35.27 -27.94 -16.47
C GLU A 4 34.82 -26.54 -16.86
N THR A 5 33.76 -26.42 -17.67
CA THR A 5 33.09 -25.14 -17.85
C THR A 5 32.04 -25.00 -16.75
N LYS A 6 32.51 -24.57 -15.57
CA LYS A 6 31.65 -24.17 -14.46
C LYS A 6 30.98 -22.85 -14.87
N SER A 7 29.78 -22.94 -15.44
CA SER A 7 28.94 -21.79 -15.76
C SER A 7 28.64 -21.03 -14.47
N ARG A 8 29.32 -19.88 -14.30
CA ARG A 8 29.04 -18.87 -13.28
C ARG A 8 27.56 -18.45 -13.42
N SER A 9 26.71 -18.91 -12.50
CA SER A 9 25.43 -18.26 -12.24
C SER A 9 25.73 -16.82 -11.85
N ARG A 10 25.34 -15.86 -12.69
CA ARG A 10 25.28 -14.46 -12.26
C ARG A 10 24.16 -14.43 -11.23
N GLU A 11 24.49 -14.27 -9.95
CA GLU A 11 23.53 -13.74 -8.99
C GLU A 11 23.08 -12.40 -9.56
N LYS A 12 21.85 -12.40 -10.10
CA LYS A 12 21.16 -11.20 -10.49
C LYS A 12 20.93 -10.49 -9.16
N ASN A 13 21.66 -9.41 -8.89
CA ASN A 13 21.39 -8.58 -7.72
C ASN A 13 20.01 -7.96 -7.98
N GLU A 14 18.95 -8.61 -7.49
CA GLU A 14 17.58 -8.15 -7.70
C GLU A 14 17.39 -6.90 -6.86
N MET A 15 17.38 -5.76 -7.54
CA MET A 15 17.08 -4.48 -6.93
C MET A 15 15.59 -4.49 -6.58
N LYS A 16 15.29 -4.67 -5.31
CA LYS A 16 13.94 -4.48 -4.77
C LYS A 16 13.73 -3.01 -4.41
N ILE A 17 12.59 -2.47 -4.82
CA ILE A 17 12.16 -1.12 -4.51
C ILE A 17 11.04 -1.24 -3.49
N SER A 18 11.22 -0.62 -2.34
CA SER A 18 10.21 -0.56 -1.29
C SER A 18 9.65 0.87 -1.24
N ILE A 19 8.32 0.97 -1.22
CA ILE A 19 7.60 2.23 -1.02
C ILE A 19 6.77 2.07 0.26
N THR A 20 6.80 3.09 1.12
CA THR A 20 5.92 3.20 2.27
C THR A 20 5.13 4.49 2.18
N ILE A 21 3.81 4.37 2.13
CA ILE A 21 2.86 5.48 2.16
C ILE A 21 2.28 5.55 3.57
N LYS A 22 2.23 6.76 4.13
CA LYS A 22 1.67 7.01 5.47
C LYS A 22 0.48 7.93 5.32
N ALA A 23 -0.67 7.50 5.81
CA ALA A 23 -1.89 8.30 5.88
C ALA A 23 -2.20 8.59 7.35
N GLU A 24 -2.33 9.87 7.69
CA GLU A 24 -2.65 10.33 9.05
C GLU A 24 -4.13 10.72 9.12
N TYR A 25 -4.80 10.26 10.18
CA TYR A 25 -6.23 10.48 10.43
C TYR A 25 -6.45 11.22 11.76
N GLU A 26 -7.65 11.76 11.98
CA GLU A 26 -7.96 12.53 13.18
C GLU A 26 -7.98 11.65 14.44
N SER A 27 -8.34 10.39 14.28
CA SER A 27 -8.44 9.43 15.37
C SER A 27 -7.95 8.03 14.99
N ARG A 28 -7.67 7.22 16.01
CA ARG A 28 -7.35 5.80 15.79
C ARG A 28 -8.53 5.06 15.19
N GLU A 29 -9.74 5.38 15.61
CA GLU A 29 -10.97 4.79 15.11
C GLU A 29 -11.13 5.02 13.61
N GLU A 30 -10.84 6.23 13.14
CA GLU A 30 -10.85 6.58 11.72
C GLU A 30 -9.77 5.82 10.95
N ALA A 31 -8.54 5.75 11.47
CA ALA A 31 -7.47 4.93 10.89
C ALA A 31 -7.86 3.44 10.75
N GLU A 32 -8.56 2.89 11.75
CA GLU A 32 -9.08 1.51 11.72
C GLU A 32 -10.20 1.31 10.69
N ILE A 33 -11.05 2.31 10.48
CA ILE A 33 -12.06 2.29 9.41
C ILE A 33 -11.36 2.33 8.05
N MET A 34 -10.45 3.28 7.85
CA MET A 34 -9.77 3.47 6.57
C MET A 34 -8.90 2.27 6.19
N LYS A 35 -8.18 1.66 7.14
CA LYS A 35 -7.47 0.40 6.89
C LYS A 35 -8.39 -0.71 6.39
N ARG A 36 -9.60 -0.85 6.95
CA ARG A 36 -10.56 -1.88 6.52
C ARG A 36 -11.14 -1.59 5.15
N VAL A 37 -11.36 -0.32 4.81
CA VAL A 37 -11.88 0.07 3.48
C VAL A 37 -10.81 -0.12 2.41
N LEU A 38 -9.56 0.17 2.74
CA LEU A 38 -8.42 0.13 1.83
C LEU A 38 -7.65 -1.18 1.85
N GLU A 39 -8.03 -2.12 2.71
CA GLU A 39 -7.40 -3.43 2.80
C GLU A 39 -7.53 -4.11 1.45
N PRO A 40 -6.41 -4.29 0.72
CA PRO A 40 -6.51 -4.79 -0.62
C PRO A 40 -6.73 -6.30 -0.57
N ASP A 41 -7.59 -6.82 -1.44
CA ASP A 41 -7.82 -8.26 -1.58
C ASP A 41 -6.53 -9.03 -1.97
N ASN A 42 -5.45 -8.31 -2.32
CA ASN A 42 -4.15 -8.83 -2.75
C ASN A 42 -3.01 -8.66 -1.72
N THR A 43 -3.26 -8.94 -0.43
CA THR A 43 -2.29 -8.90 0.69
C THR A 43 -0.87 -9.45 0.41
N SER A 44 -0.68 -10.25 -0.64
CA SER A 44 0.64 -10.68 -1.13
C SER A 44 1.53 -9.57 -1.71
N PHE A 45 0.98 -8.38 -2.02
CA PHE A 45 1.70 -7.27 -2.67
C PHE A 45 1.77 -5.99 -1.84
N VAL A 46 0.88 -5.84 -0.86
CA VAL A 46 0.79 -4.65 -0.01
C VAL A 46 0.55 -5.09 1.42
N GLU A 47 1.48 -4.74 2.30
CA GLU A 47 1.33 -4.89 3.75
C GLU A 47 0.76 -3.60 4.34
N SER A 48 -0.09 -3.71 5.36
CA SER A 48 -0.64 -2.55 6.06
C SER A 48 -0.62 -2.69 7.58
N GLU A 49 -0.22 -1.62 8.27
CA GLU A 49 -0.18 -1.55 9.73
C GLU A 49 -0.83 -0.26 10.27
N ILE A 50 -1.31 -0.30 11.51
CA ILE A 50 -1.84 0.88 12.23
C ILE A 50 -0.87 1.26 13.33
N GLN A 51 -0.51 2.56 13.38
CA GLN A 51 0.26 3.15 14.47
C GLN A 51 -0.46 4.38 15.01
N GLY A 52 -1.27 4.23 16.06
CA GLY A 52 -2.07 5.33 16.59
C GLY A 52 -3.18 5.71 15.62
N SER A 53 -3.18 6.96 15.15
CA SER A 53 -4.08 7.46 14.11
C SER A 53 -3.45 7.44 12.69
N GLU A 54 -2.35 6.71 12.51
CA GLU A 54 -1.67 6.56 11.22
C GLU A 54 -1.91 5.16 10.65
N VAL A 55 -2.19 5.06 9.35
CA VAL A 55 -2.14 3.81 8.58
C VAL A 55 -0.91 3.85 7.66
N ARG A 56 -0.09 2.80 7.70
CA ARG A 56 1.04 2.63 6.78
C ARG A 56 0.75 1.53 5.79
N PHE A 57 1.02 1.81 4.52
CA PHE A 57 1.00 0.83 3.45
C PHE A 57 2.41 0.65 2.91
N THR A 58 2.92 -0.58 2.95
CA THR A 58 4.25 -0.93 2.44
C THR A 58 4.11 -1.89 1.27
N THR A 59 4.77 -1.58 0.16
CA THR A 59 4.82 -2.44 -1.02
C THR A 59 6.25 -2.63 -1.49
N GLU A 60 6.55 -3.80 -2.04
CA GLU A 60 7.83 -4.14 -2.67
C GLU A 60 7.61 -4.50 -4.13
N ALA A 61 8.50 -4.03 -5.01
CA ALA A 61 8.48 -4.37 -6.42
C ALA A 61 9.88 -4.48 -7.03
N ASP A 62 9.99 -5.26 -8.11
CA ASP A 62 11.24 -5.49 -8.84
C ASP A 62 11.55 -4.38 -9.86
N SER A 63 10.65 -3.42 -10.04
CA SER A 63 10.83 -2.30 -10.97
C SER A 63 10.19 -1.01 -10.45
N ILE A 64 10.80 0.13 -10.81
CA ILE A 64 10.29 1.47 -10.44
C ILE A 64 8.89 1.69 -11.02
N GLY A 65 8.65 1.25 -12.26
CA GLY A 65 7.35 1.41 -12.90
C GLY A 65 6.24 0.65 -12.16
N THR A 66 6.52 -0.58 -11.74
CA THR A 66 5.58 -1.35 -10.92
C THR A 66 5.34 -0.68 -9.58
N ALA A 67 6.40 -0.25 -8.89
CA ALA A 67 6.29 0.42 -7.60
C ALA A 67 5.44 1.70 -7.69
N LEU A 68 5.69 2.54 -8.71
CA LEU A 68 4.94 3.78 -8.92
C LEU A 68 3.47 3.52 -9.26
N ASN A 69 3.18 2.55 -10.14
CA ASN A 69 1.79 2.21 -10.46
C ASN A 69 1.02 1.74 -9.21
N THR A 70 1.63 0.89 -8.39
CA THR A 70 1.01 0.42 -7.14
C THR A 70 0.81 1.55 -6.14
N ALA A 71 1.78 2.47 -6.03
CA ALA A 71 1.64 3.65 -5.18
C ALA A 71 0.50 4.57 -5.66
N ASP A 72 0.38 4.82 -6.96
CA ASP A 72 -0.69 5.64 -7.54
C ASP A 72 -2.07 5.02 -7.29
N ASP A 73 -2.21 3.69 -7.48
CA ASP A 73 -3.45 2.95 -7.20
C ASP A 73 -3.87 3.05 -5.72
N LEU A 74 -2.90 2.92 -4.80
CA LEU A 74 -3.15 3.06 -3.36
C LEU A 74 -3.59 4.48 -2.99
N ILE A 75 -2.89 5.51 -3.47
CA ILE A 75 -3.24 6.92 -3.20
C ILE A 75 -4.64 7.25 -3.74
N PHE A 76 -4.95 6.78 -4.96
CA PHE A 76 -6.27 7.03 -5.54
C PHE A 76 -7.38 6.34 -4.75
N SER A 77 -7.15 5.10 -4.30
CA SER A 77 -8.11 4.35 -3.48
C SER A 77 -8.36 5.05 -2.14
N GLU A 78 -7.29 5.53 -1.50
CA GLU A 78 -7.33 6.30 -0.26
C GLU A 78 -8.21 7.55 -0.41
N MET A 79 -7.93 8.37 -1.43
CA MET A 79 -8.73 9.57 -1.72
C MET A 79 -10.21 9.27 -2.00
N MET A 80 -10.51 8.14 -2.64
CA MET A 80 -11.90 7.73 -2.89
C MET A 80 -12.61 7.28 -1.61
N ALA A 81 -11.92 6.52 -0.78
CA ALA A 81 -12.44 6.07 0.52
C ALA A 81 -12.76 7.26 1.43
N GLU A 82 -11.86 8.24 1.52
CA GLU A 82 -12.06 9.46 2.32
C GLU A 82 -13.31 10.23 1.85
N LYS A 83 -13.46 10.43 0.53
CA LYS A 83 -14.65 11.09 -0.03
C LYS A 83 -15.94 10.35 0.29
N MET A 84 -15.95 9.01 0.21
CA MET A 84 -17.12 8.21 0.57
C MET A 84 -17.46 8.34 2.06
N MET A 85 -16.44 8.43 2.92
CA MET A 85 -16.62 8.58 4.36
C MET A 85 -17.22 9.96 4.70
N ILE A 86 -16.72 11.04 4.09
CA ILE A 86 -17.27 12.41 4.22
C ILE A 86 -18.74 12.46 3.77
N LEU A 87 -19.08 11.85 2.64
CA LEU A 87 -20.46 11.84 2.13
C LEU A 87 -21.43 11.15 3.11
N ASN A 88 -21.01 10.07 3.75
CA ASN A 88 -21.81 9.34 4.74
C ASN A 88 -22.03 10.15 6.04
N GLU A 89 -21.08 11.01 6.43
CA GLU A 89 -21.26 11.92 7.57
C GLU A 89 -22.22 13.07 7.28
N SER A 90 -22.25 13.58 6.05
CA SER A 90 -23.20 14.62 5.64
C SER A 90 -24.66 14.12 5.62
N ASP A 91 -24.89 12.87 5.19
CA ASP A 91 -26.24 12.28 5.15
C ASP A 91 -26.84 11.96 6.53
N SER A 92 -25.99 11.85 7.56
CA SER A 92 -26.41 11.54 8.94
C SER A 92 -26.69 12.79 9.79
N LYS A 93 -26.31 13.99 9.33
CA LYS A 93 -26.67 15.27 9.97
C LYS A 93 -28.00 15.86 9.47
N ASP A 94 -28.49 15.46 8.31
CA ASP A 94 -29.77 15.95 7.73
C ASP A 94 -31.01 15.15 8.19
N LYS A 95 -30.82 14.13 9.04
CA LYS A 95 -31.89 13.30 9.63
C LYS A 95 -32.16 13.57 11.11
N ARG A 96 -31.68 14.68 11.67
CA ARG A 96 -31.92 15.07 13.08
C ARG A 96 -32.72 16.36 13.20
#